data_AF-A0A6S6SFH9-F1
#
_entry.id   AF-A0A6S6SFH9-F1
#
_cell.length_a   1.000
_cell.length_b   1.000
_cell.length_c   1.000
_cell.angle_alpha   90.00
_cell.angle_beta   90.00
_cell.angle_gamma   90.00
#
_symmetry.space_group_name_H-M   'P 1'
#
loop_
_entity.id
_entity.type
_entity.pdbx_description
1 polymer ?
#
loop_
_entity_poly.entity_id
_entity_poly.type
_entity_poly.pdbx_seq_one_letter_code
_entity_poly.pdbx_strand_id
1 'polypeptide(L)' 'QKEEVERFIDGICLISFHQKINFLWRPFLKDKDDDMVLEVAFNAGANYIITHNLKDFEGVEDKFNIKVITPKEFLQRIGV' A
#
# COMPACT_ATOMS: atom_id res chain seq x y z
N GLN A 1 -17.84 21.61 -2.86
CA GLN A 1 -17.67 20.14 -2.97
C GLN A 1 -16.27 19.78 -3.48
N LYS A 2 -15.86 20.16 -4.70
CA LYS A 2 -14.50 19.84 -5.21
C LYS A 2 -13.36 20.38 -4.31
N GLU A 3 -13.43 21.65 -3.93
CA GLU A 3 -12.42 22.30 -3.05
C GLU A 3 -12.32 21.68 -1.64
N GLU A 4 -13.37 21.03 -1.17
CA GLU A 4 -13.36 20.36 0.14
C GLU A 4 -12.63 19.00 0.05
N VAL A 5 -12.88 18.27 -1.03
CA VAL A 5 -12.16 17.03 -1.35
C VAL A 5 -10.67 17.30 -1.56
N GLU A 6 -10.32 18.34 -2.32
CA GLU A 6 -8.92 18.74 -2.55
C GLU A 6 -8.23 19.07 -1.23
N ARG A 7 -8.84 19.91 -0.37
CA ARG A 7 -8.27 20.23 0.95
C ARG A 7 -8.10 19.01 1.85
N PHE A 8 -9.02 18.06 1.81
CA PHE A 8 -8.90 16.82 2.57
C PHE A 8 -7.71 15.98 2.09
N ILE A 9 -7.56 15.80 0.78
CA ILE A 9 -6.44 15.07 0.17
C ILE A 9 -5.11 15.79 0.48
N ASP A 10 -5.04 17.11 0.34
CA ASP A 10 -3.86 17.91 0.67
C ASP A 10 -3.46 17.75 2.14
N GLY A 11 -4.44 17.68 3.05
CA GLY A 11 -4.21 17.42 4.46
C GLY A 11 -3.57 16.06 4.70
N ILE A 12 -4.03 14.99 4.03
CA ILE A 12 -3.42 13.67 4.10
C ILE A 12 -2.00 13.71 3.55
N CYS A 13 -1.79 14.33 2.39
CA CYS A 13 -0.48 14.45 1.76
C CYS A 13 0.52 15.20 2.66
N LEU A 14 0.06 16.25 3.35
CA LEU A 14 0.89 17.06 4.24
C LEU A 14 1.45 16.28 5.44
N ILE A 15 0.66 15.37 6.01
CA ILE A 15 1.05 14.58 7.20
C ILE A 15 1.69 13.22 6.85
N SER A 16 1.78 12.87 5.57
CA SER A 16 2.27 11.58 5.11
C SER A 16 3.79 11.53 4.98
N PHE A 17 4.37 10.33 5.08
CA PHE A 17 5.77 10.09 4.75
C PHE A 17 5.94 9.85 3.25
N HIS A 18 6.55 10.80 2.55
CA HIS A 18 6.67 10.74 1.09
C HIS A 18 7.73 9.74 0.65
N GLN A 19 7.39 8.87 -0.29
CA GLN A 19 8.30 7.88 -0.87
C GLN A 19 8.65 8.25 -2.30
N LYS A 20 9.93 8.09 -2.67
CA LYS A 20 10.34 8.20 -4.08
C LYS A 20 9.78 7.01 -4.85
N ILE A 21 9.29 7.24 -6.06
CA ILE A 21 8.74 6.21 -6.96
C ILE A 21 9.63 6.16 -8.20
N ASN A 22 10.15 4.99 -8.53
CA ASN A 22 11.19 4.80 -9.56
C ASN A 22 10.72 3.94 -10.75
N PHE A 23 9.58 3.24 -10.66
CA PHE A 23 8.98 2.42 -11.73
C PHE A 23 9.90 1.32 -12.31
N LEU A 24 10.89 0.85 -11.54
CA LEU A 24 11.97 -0.02 -12.07
C LEU A 24 11.54 -1.46 -12.37
N TRP A 25 10.57 -1.99 -11.65
CA TRP A 25 10.22 -3.43 -11.67
C TRP A 25 8.75 -3.70 -12.01
N ARG A 26 7.97 -2.66 -12.32
CA ARG A 26 6.57 -2.82 -12.74
C ARG A 26 6.49 -3.38 -14.18
N PRO A 27 5.49 -4.20 -14.52
CA PRO A 27 4.48 -4.74 -13.62
C PRO A 27 4.97 -6.01 -12.90
N PHE A 28 4.59 -6.16 -11.63
CA PHE A 28 4.82 -7.39 -10.87
C PHE A 28 3.51 -8.07 -10.50
N LEU A 29 2.53 -7.28 -10.06
CA LEU A 29 1.23 -7.79 -9.64
C LEU A 29 0.35 -8.22 -10.81
N LYS A 30 -0.64 -9.06 -10.50
CA LYS A 30 -1.65 -9.51 -11.47
C LYS A 30 -2.46 -8.32 -12.00
N ASP A 31 -2.90 -7.46 -11.10
CA ASP A 31 -3.42 -6.15 -11.44
C ASP A 31 -2.28 -5.13 -11.44
N LYS A 32 -1.98 -4.57 -12.61
CA LYS A 32 -0.85 -3.65 -12.80
C LYS A 32 -1.11 -2.29 -12.16
N ASP A 33 -2.38 -1.95 -11.96
CA ASP A 33 -2.75 -0.67 -11.34
C ASP A 33 -2.42 -0.69 -9.83
N ASP A 34 -2.35 -1.87 -9.22
CA ASP A 34 -1.97 -2.06 -7.81
C ASP A 34 -0.47 -2.02 -7.55
N ASP A 35 0.38 -2.12 -8.59
CA ASP A 35 1.84 -2.06 -8.43
C ASP A 35 2.30 -0.75 -7.77
N MET A 36 1.52 0.34 -7.88
CA MET A 36 1.81 1.59 -7.17
C MET A 36 1.76 1.44 -5.66
N VAL A 37 0.85 0.61 -5.15
CA VAL A 37 0.71 0.37 -3.71
C VAL A 37 1.89 -0.47 -3.22
N LEU A 38 2.26 -1.51 -3.96
CA LEU A 38 3.41 -2.35 -3.64
C LEU A 38 4.72 -1.54 -3.68
N GLU A 39 4.90 -0.65 -4.66
CA GLU A 39 6.11 0.16 -4.75
C GLU A 39 6.25 1.14 -3.59
N VAL A 40 5.17 1.78 -3.17
CA VAL A 40 5.18 2.63 -1.96
C VAL A 40 5.52 1.80 -0.72
N ALA A 41 4.90 0.63 -0.56
CA ALA A 41 5.14 -0.24 0.60
C ALA A 41 6.61 -0.70 0.68
N PHE A 42 7.19 -1.10 -0.46
CA PHE A 42 8.58 -1.49 -0.54
C PHE A 42 9.54 -0.34 -0.23
N ASN A 43 9.35 0.82 -0.87
CA ASN A 43 10.23 1.97 -0.66
C ASN A 43 10.11 2.54 0.76
N ALA A 44 8.93 2.44 1.39
CA ALA A 44 8.72 2.82 2.78
C ALA A 44 9.28 1.81 3.80
N GLY A 45 9.73 0.63 3.37
CA GLY A 45 10.10 -0.46 4.29
C GLY A 45 8.93 -0.95 5.14
N ALA A 46 7.70 -0.91 4.60
CA ALA A 46 6.50 -1.27 5.32
C ALA A 46 6.49 -2.77 5.66
N ASN A 47 5.98 -3.12 6.84
CA ASN A 47 5.83 -4.53 7.22
C ASN A 47 4.58 -5.18 6.64
N TYR A 48 3.57 -4.38 6.30
CA TYR A 48 2.25 -4.85 5.88
C TYR A 48 1.67 -4.03 4.74
N ILE A 49 1.02 -4.70 3.80
CA ILE A 49 -0.04 -4.14 2.94
C ILE A 49 -1.36 -4.65 3.51
N ILE A 50 -2.24 -3.73 3.89
CA ILE A 50 -3.54 -4.05 4.47
C ILE A 50 -4.61 -3.86 3.39
N THR A 51 -5.24 -4.93 2.93
CA THR A 51 -6.20 -4.90 1.82
C THR A 51 -7.21 -6.04 1.89
N HIS A 52 -8.36 -5.89 1.24
CA HIS A 52 -9.29 -6.99 0.97
C HIS A 52 -8.95 -7.75 -0.33
N ASN A 53 -8.11 -7.18 -1.20
CA ASN A 53 -7.78 -7.73 -2.53
C ASN A 53 -6.57 -8.69 -2.47
N LEU A 54 -6.56 -9.61 -1.51
CA LEU A 54 -5.41 -10.49 -1.25
C LEU A 54 -4.91 -11.23 -2.51
N LYS A 55 -5.84 -11.65 -3.37
CA LYS A 55 -5.56 -12.42 -4.60
C LYS A 55 -4.72 -11.64 -5.62
N ASP A 56 -4.82 -10.31 -5.63
CA ASP A 56 -4.10 -9.49 -6.60
C ASP A 56 -2.67 -9.18 -6.14
N PHE A 57 -2.37 -9.46 -4.86
CA PHE A 57 -1.07 -9.30 -4.20
C PHE A 57 -0.34 -10.63 -3.93
N GLU A 58 -0.72 -11.70 -4.62
CA GLU A 58 -0.03 -13.00 -4.50
C GLU A 58 1.46 -12.89 -4.88
N GLY A 59 2.33 -13.57 -4.11
CA GLY A 59 3.78 -13.56 -4.31
C GLY A 59 4.53 -12.36 -3.74
N VAL A 60 3.83 -11.35 -3.19
CA VAL A 60 4.45 -10.18 -2.55
C VAL A 60 5.27 -10.58 -1.32
N GLU A 61 4.72 -11.42 -0.43
CA GLU A 61 5.41 -11.81 0.79
C GLU A 61 6.75 -12.51 0.47
N ASP A 62 6.76 -13.39 -0.54
CA ASP A 62 7.94 -14.17 -0.93
C ASP A 62 9.04 -13.32 -1.58
N LYS A 63 8.66 -12.29 -2.36
CA LYS A 63 9.60 -11.48 -3.15
C LYS A 63 10.07 -10.21 -2.43
N PHE A 64 9.20 -9.61 -1.62
CA PHE A 64 9.45 -8.30 -1.01
C PHE A 64 9.52 -8.36 0.51
N ASN A 65 9.20 -9.50 1.14
CA ASN A 65 9.14 -9.65 2.60
C ASN A 65 8.16 -8.66 3.27
N ILE A 66 7.05 -8.36 2.58
CA ILE A 66 5.96 -7.51 3.04
C ILE A 66 4.73 -8.38 3.18
N LYS A 67 4.10 -8.41 4.37
CA LYS A 67 2.92 -9.25 4.60
C LYS A 67 1.68 -8.63 4.00
N VAL A 68 0.81 -9.43 3.39
CA VAL A 68 -0.45 -8.96 2.81
C VAL A 68 -1.60 -9.55 3.62
N ILE A 69 -2.32 -8.69 4.34
CA ILE A 69 -3.34 -9.11 5.30
C ILE A 69 -4.60 -8.27 5.18
N THR A 70 -5.71 -8.81 5.68
CA THR A 70 -6.97 -8.06 5.77
C THR A 70 -6.94 -7.06 6.93
N PRO A 71 -7.77 -6.00 6.88
CA PRO A 71 -7.94 -5.09 8.03
C PRO A 71 -8.31 -5.82 9.31
N LYS A 72 -9.16 -6.85 9.23
CA LYS A 72 -9.55 -7.68 10.38
C LYS A 72 -8.34 -8.37 11.02
N GLU A 73 -7.50 -9.00 10.21
CA GLU A 73 -6.29 -9.67 10.70
C GLU A 73 -5.29 -8.67 11.29
N PHE A 74 -5.17 -7.47 10.70
CA PHE A 74 -4.32 -6.43 11.26
C PHE A 74 -4.80 -5.96 12.63
N LEU A 75 -6.10 -5.68 12.78
CA LEU A 75 -6.69 -5.27 14.06
C LEU A 75 -6.45 -6.33 15.16
N GLN A 76 -6.68 -7.61 14.83
CA GLN A 76 -6.41 -8.71 15.75
C GLN A 76 -4.94 -8.79 16.17
N ARG A 77 -3.99 -8.46 15.28
CA ARG A 77 -2.55 -8.43 15.58
C ARG A 77 -2.16 -7.28 16.51
N ILE A 78 -2.83 -6.13 16.42
CA ILE A 78 -2.55 -4.97 17.29
C ILE A 78 -3.37 -4.99 18.59
N GLY A 79 -4.21 -6.01 18.79
CA GLY A 79 -4.98 -6.21 20.03
C GLY A 79 -6.31 -5.46 20.08
N VAL A 80 -6.89 -5.13 18.92
CA VAL A 80 -8.26 -4.61 18.76
C VAL A 80 -9.19 -5.74 18.34
#